data_AF-A0A356BYG8-F1
#
_entry.id   AF-A0A356BYG8-F1
#
_cell.length_a   1.000
_cell.length_b   1.000
_cell.length_c   1.000
_cell.angle_alpha   90.00
_cell.angle_beta   90.00
_cell.angle_gamma   90.00
#
_symmetry.space_group_name_H-M   'P 1'
#
loop_
_entity.id
_entity.type
_entity.pdbx_description
1 polymer ?
#
loop_
_entity_poly.entity_id
_entity_poly.type
_entity_poly.pdbx_seq_one_letter_code
_entity_poly.pdbx_strand_id
1 'polypeptide(L)' 'MSKISERRRKILEFIKDEVNAKGYPPSVREIGEAVGLKSSSTVHGHLIRLEELGYIRRDPSKP' A
#
# COMPACT_ATOMS: atom_id res chain seq x y z
N MET A 1 11.21 7.61 -16.04
CA MET A 1 10.09 6.78 -15.56
C MET A 1 10.49 6.13 -14.24
N SER A 2 9.99 6.63 -13.13
CA SER A 2 10.38 6.16 -11.79
C SER A 2 10.02 4.69 -11.63
N LYS A 3 11.04 3.82 -11.63
CA LYS A 3 10.89 2.36 -11.50
C LYS A 3 10.45 2.05 -10.07
N ILE A 4 9.14 2.08 -9.84
CA ILE A 4 8.54 1.50 -8.65
C ILE A 4 8.97 0.02 -8.56
N SER A 5 9.46 -0.42 -7.40
CA SER A 5 9.87 -1.81 -7.19
C SER A 5 8.65 -2.72 -7.36
N GLU A 6 8.83 -3.93 -7.89
CA GLU A 6 7.74 -4.89 -8.09
C GLU A 6 6.88 -5.08 -6.83
N ARG A 7 7.51 -5.08 -5.65
CA ARG A 7 6.77 -5.14 -4.37
C ARG A 7 5.85 -3.94 -4.15
N ARG A 8 6.35 -2.73 -4.40
CA ARG A 8 5.55 -1.50 -4.28
C ARG A 8 4.44 -1.48 -5.32
N ARG A 9 4.69 -1.97 -6.54
CA ARG A 9 3.66 -2.11 -7.58
C ARG A 9 2.57 -3.09 -7.14
N LYS A 10 2.93 -4.26 -6.60
CA LYS A 10 1.95 -5.22 -6.04
C LYS A 10 1.09 -4.60 -4.95
N ILE A 11 1.68 -3.83 -4.04
CA ILE A 11 0.92 -3.10 -3.00
C ILE A 11 -0.09 -2.15 -3.65
N LEU A 12 0.34 -1.37 -4.65
CA LEU A 12 -0.52 -0.42 -5.35
C LEU A 12 -1.67 -1.11 -6.09
N GLU A 13 -1.37 -2.19 -6.80
CA GLU A 13 -2.36 -2.99 -7.51
C GLU A 13 -3.35 -3.63 -6.55
N PHE A 14 -2.87 -4.20 -5.44
CA PHE A 14 -3.73 -4.78 -4.42
C PHE A 14 -4.67 -3.74 -3.79
N ILE A 15 -4.17 -2.54 -3.48
CA ILE A 15 -5.02 -1.44 -2.98
C ILE A 15 -6.11 -1.11 -4.01
N LYS A 16 -5.74 -0.98 -5.29
CA LYS A 16 -6.70 -0.69 -6.35
C LYS A 16 -7.75 -1.78 -6.50
N ASP A 17 -7.32 -3.03 -6.47
CA ASP A 17 -8.18 -4.20 -6.61
C ASP A 17 -9.16 -4.29 -5.45
N GLU A 18 -8.70 -4.15 -4.22
CA GLU A 18 -9.54 -4.15 -3.02
C GLU A 18 -10.54 -2.98 -3.00
N VAL A 19 -10.11 -1.78 -3.40
CA VAL A 19 -11.03 -0.65 -3.54
C VAL A 19 -12.07 -0.92 -4.63
N ASN A 20 -11.71 -1.56 -5.72
CA ASN A 20 -12.64 -1.89 -6.80
C ASN A 20 -13.61 -3.02 -6.40
N ALA A 21 -13.11 -4.05 -5.73
CA ALA A 21 -13.85 -5.24 -5.34
C ALA A 21 -14.78 -5.01 -4.14
N LYS A 22 -14.29 -4.29 -3.11
CA LYS A 22 -14.99 -4.09 -1.84
C LYS A 22 -15.51 -2.68 -1.63
N GLY A 23 -15.01 -1.69 -2.39
CA GLY A 23 -15.39 -0.28 -2.23
C GLY A 23 -14.63 0.46 -1.12
N TYR A 24 -13.65 -0.16 -0.47
CA TYR A 24 -12.85 0.47 0.58
C TYR A 24 -11.35 0.16 0.43
N PRO A 25 -10.46 1.08 0.84
CA PRO A 25 -9.02 0.83 0.82
C PRO A 25 -8.63 -0.21 1.88
N PRO A 26 -7.77 -1.18 1.54
CA PRO A 26 -7.34 -2.20 2.49
C PRO A 26 -6.44 -1.60 3.58
N SER A 27 -6.46 -2.22 4.74
CA SER A 27 -5.63 -1.83 5.88
C SER A 27 -4.16 -2.23 5.69
N VAL A 28 -3.26 -1.63 6.50
CA VAL A 28 -1.82 -1.97 6.49
C VAL A 28 -1.59 -3.46 6.76
N ARG A 29 -2.47 -4.09 7.56
CA ARG A 29 -2.42 -5.53 7.88
C ARG A 29 -2.80 -6.37 6.66
N GLU A 30 -3.92 -6.06 6.01
CA GLU A 30 -4.38 -6.75 4.80
C GLU A 30 -3.38 -6.65 3.66
N ILE A 31 -2.82 -5.46 3.44
CA ILE A 31 -1.76 -5.25 2.44
C ILE A 31 -0.56 -6.14 2.76
N GLY A 32 -0.15 -6.21 4.03
CA GLY A 32 0.95 -7.05 4.48
C GLY A 32 0.70 -8.52 4.20
N GLU A 33 -0.48 -9.03 4.54
CA GLU A 33 -0.85 -10.42 4.28
C GLU A 33 -0.90 -10.73 2.78
N ALA A 34 -1.49 -9.85 1.97
CA ALA A 34 -1.61 -10.05 0.53
C ALA A 34 -0.27 -10.03 -0.21
N VAL A 35 0.68 -9.19 0.22
CA VAL A 35 2.01 -9.11 -0.40
C VAL A 35 3.08 -9.98 0.30
N GLY A 36 2.70 -10.75 1.32
CA GLY A 36 3.59 -11.66 2.06
C GLY A 36 4.57 -10.95 3.00
N LEU A 37 4.25 -9.75 3.47
CA LEU A 37 5.03 -9.02 4.47
C LEU A 37 4.52 -9.33 5.88
N LYS A 38 5.37 -9.95 6.70
CA LYS A 38 5.04 -10.33 8.08
C LYS A 38 4.92 -9.16 9.06
N SER A 39 5.57 -8.04 8.76
CA SER A 39 5.64 -6.89 9.67
C SER A 39 4.93 -5.68 9.08
N SER A 40 3.89 -5.22 9.77
CA SER A 40 3.17 -3.97 9.46
C SER A 40 4.12 -2.77 9.33
N SER A 41 5.22 -2.74 10.09
CA SER A 41 6.27 -1.72 9.99
C SER A 41 6.94 -1.66 8.61
N THR A 42 7.18 -2.82 7.98
CA THR A 42 7.76 -2.88 6.63
C THR A 42 6.76 -2.37 5.60
N VAL A 43 5.49 -2.75 5.73
CA VAL A 43 4.40 -2.27 4.88
C VAL A 43 4.31 -0.74 4.99
N HIS A 44 4.34 -0.20 6.21
CA HIS A 44 4.31 1.24 6.46
C HIS A 44 5.44 1.98 5.75
N GLY A 45 6.69 1.47 5.81
CA GLY A 45 7.81 2.07 5.07
C GLY A 45 7.63 2.04 3.54
N HIS A 46 7.06 0.96 2.99
CA HIS A 46 6.72 0.91 1.56
C HIS A 46 5.65 1.93 1.17
N LEU A 47 4.67 2.15 2.05
CA LEU A 47 3.57 3.06 1.84
C LEU A 47 4.01 4.52 1.92
N ILE A 48 4.87 4.89 2.89
CA ILE A 48 5.52 6.21 2.93
C ILE A 48 6.24 6.47 1.61
N ARG A 49 7.01 5.51 1.11
CA ARG A 49 7.71 5.67 -0.18
C ARG A 49 6.75 5.86 -1.35
N LEU A 50 5.62 5.16 -1.36
CA LEU A 50 4.57 5.33 -2.38
C LEU A 50 3.93 6.71 -2.31
N GLU A 51 3.76 7.24 -1.10
CA GLU A 51 3.23 8.57 -0.85
C GLU A 51 4.21 9.66 -1.27
N GLU A 52 5.49 9.55 -0.88
CA GLU A 52 6.57 10.45 -1.32
C GLU A 52 6.71 10.49 -2.85
N LEU A 53 6.44 9.38 -3.51
CA LEU A 53 6.45 9.26 -4.97
C LEU A 53 5.15 9.77 -5.63
N GLY A 54 4.15 10.17 -4.85
CA GLY A 54 2.86 10.68 -5.33
C GLY A 54 1.90 9.61 -5.87
N TYR A 55 2.15 8.33 -5.58
CA TYR A 55 1.29 7.23 -6.04
C TYR A 55 0.06 7.01 -5.17
N ILE A 56 0.18 7.25 -3.86
CA ILE A 56 -0.93 7.15 -2.90
C ILE A 56 -0.96 8.40 -2.04
N ARG A 57 -2.12 8.71 -1.48
CA ARG A 57 -2.29 9.74 -0.46
C ARG A 57 -2.91 9.09 0.76
N ARG A 58 -2.28 9.24 1.91
CA ARG A 58 -2.79 8.76 3.18
C ARG A 58 -3.21 9.96 4.00
N ASP A 59 -4.37 9.86 4.63
CA ASP A 59 -4.76 10.82 5.65
C ASP A 59 -4.07 10.43 6.97
N PRO A 60 -3.11 11.21 7.47
CA PRO A 60 -2.42 10.95 8.73
C PRO A 60 -3.35 11.15 9.96
N SER A 61 -4.61 11.49 9.74
CA SER A 61 -5.59 11.81 10.81
C SER A 61 -6.25 10.60 11.46
N LYS A 62 -5.90 9.35 11.10
CA LYS A 62 -6.33 8.18 11.86
C LYS A 62 -5.15 7.62 12.67
N PRO A 63 -5.13 7.85 14.00
CA PRO A 63 -4.10 7.30 14.89
C PRO A 63 -4.12 5.77 14.93
#